data_AF-A0A2E2AF42-F1
#
_entry.id   AF-A0A2E2AF42-F1
#
_cell.length_a   1.000
_cell.length_b   1.000
_cell.length_c   1.000
_cell.angle_alpha   90.00
_cell.angle_beta   90.00
_cell.angle_gamma   90.00
#
_symmetry.space_group_name_H-M   'P 1'
#
loop_
_entity.id
_entity.type
_entity.pdbx_description
1 polymer ?
#
loop_
_entity_poly.entity_id
_entity_poly.type
_entity_poly.pdbx_seq_one_letter_code
_entity_poly.pdbx_strand_id
1 'polypeptide(L)'
;MAIEPGTDEERLMLGKWIKKGQSLIVGTSALGDSYLDPNIKREEDLEKKTQEYVAFDHQVVEELPHLKGRFRWDLEKYYRDRYGPYLPQD
;
A
#
# COMPACT_ATOMS: atom_id res chain seq x y z
N MET A 1 -4.72 -10.66 13.56
CA MET A 1 -4.42 -11.99 12.97
C MET A 1 -3.99 -11.72 11.54
N ALA A 2 -2.90 -12.31 11.06
CA ALA A 2 -2.46 -12.06 9.69
C ALA A 2 -3.51 -12.60 8.70
N ILE A 3 -3.79 -11.85 7.64
CA ILE A 3 -4.71 -12.25 6.59
C ILE A 3 -4.07 -13.35 5.76
N GLU A 4 -4.82 -14.41 5.48
CA GLU A 4 -4.33 -15.54 4.70
C GLU A 4 -4.19 -15.18 3.21
N PRO A 5 -3.12 -15.67 2.53
CA PRO A 5 -2.94 -15.44 1.10
C PRO A 5 -4.06 -16.08 0.26
N GLY A 6 -4.54 -15.37 -0.75
CA GLY A 6 -5.56 -15.82 -1.69
C GLY A 6 -6.99 -15.54 -1.26
N THR A 7 -7.19 -14.85 -0.13
CA THR A 7 -8.52 -14.49 0.39
C THR A 7 -9.03 -13.19 -0.22
N ASP A 8 -10.35 -12.99 -0.14
CA ASP A 8 -10.97 -11.70 -0.50
C ASP A 8 -10.49 -10.57 0.43
N GLU A 9 -10.14 -10.88 1.68
CA GLU A 9 -9.56 -9.92 2.61
C GLU A 9 -8.19 -9.43 2.12
N GLU A 10 -7.32 -10.33 1.65
CA GLU A 10 -6.03 -9.94 1.04
C GLU A 10 -6.28 -9.08 -0.19
N ARG A 11 -7.20 -9.47 -1.07
CA ARG A 11 -7.56 -8.70 -2.26
C ARG A 11 -7.98 -7.28 -1.88
N LEU A 12 -8.90 -7.13 -0.93
CA LEU A 12 -9.39 -5.80 -0.54
C LEU A 12 -8.29 -4.96 0.13
N MET A 13 -7.50 -5.56 1.03
CA MET A 13 -6.45 -4.86 1.75
C MET A 13 -5.32 -4.41 0.83
N LEU A 14 -4.77 -5.34 0.03
CA LEU A 14 -3.73 -5.04 -0.94
C LEU A 14 -4.21 -4.06 -2.01
N GLY A 15 -5.43 -4.24 -2.51
CA GLY A 15 -6.02 -3.35 -3.51
C GLY A 15 -6.17 -1.91 -3.01
N LYS A 16 -6.60 -1.73 -1.75
CA LYS A 16 -6.65 -0.40 -1.11
C LYS A 16 -5.26 0.20 -0.94
N TRP A 17 -4.27 -0.61 -0.56
CA TRP A 17 -2.89 -0.14 -0.42
C TRP A 17 -2.31 0.36 -1.75
N ILE A 18 -2.47 -0.42 -2.83
CA ILE A 18 -2.06 -0.03 -4.18
C ILE A 18 -2.74 1.29 -4.58
N LYS A 19 -4.07 1.37 -4.42
CA LYS A 19 -4.87 2.54 -4.81
C LYS A 19 -4.46 3.81 -4.05
N LYS A 20 -4.32 3.73 -2.72
CA LYS A 20 -3.92 4.88 -1.89
C LYS A 20 -2.49 5.35 -2.16
N GLY A 21 -1.61 4.46 -2.59
CA GLY A 21 -0.23 4.81 -2.95
C GLY A 21 -0.08 5.44 -4.33
N GLN A 22 -1.15 5.50 -5.14
CA GLN A 22 -1.10 6.15 -6.44
C GLN A 22 -0.82 7.64 -6.29
N SER A 23 0.08 8.16 -7.13
CA SER A 23 0.50 9.56 -7.14
C SER A 23 1.16 10.08 -5.86
N LEU A 24 1.51 9.21 -4.91
CA LEU A 24 2.31 9.55 -3.74
C LEU A 24 3.75 9.06 -3.92
N ILE A 25 4.73 9.94 -3.66
CA ILE A 25 6.16 9.60 -3.72
C ILE A 25 6.48 8.44 -2.76
N VAL A 26 5.95 8.51 -1.54
CA VAL A 26 6.11 7.45 -0.53
C VAL A 26 5.56 6.10 -0.98
N GLY A 27 4.57 6.09 -1.89
CA GLY A 27 4.01 4.87 -2.48
C GLY A 27 4.93 4.16 -3.46
N THR A 28 6.14 4.68 -3.69
CA THR A 28 7.20 3.97 -4.45
C THR A 28 8.08 3.09 -3.56
N SER A 29 7.91 3.16 -2.25
CA SER A 29 8.63 2.33 -1.27
C SER A 29 8.16 0.88 -1.32
N ALA A 30 8.94 -0.01 -0.73
CA ALA A 30 8.52 -1.37 -0.46
C ALA A 30 7.43 -1.40 0.63
N LEU A 31 6.54 -2.40 0.59
CA LEU A 31 5.47 -2.54 1.57
C LEU A 31 6.03 -2.64 2.99
N GLY A 32 5.60 -1.71 3.84
CA GLY A 32 6.00 -1.59 5.24
C GLY A 32 7.25 -0.75 5.49
N ASP A 33 7.86 -0.17 4.44
CA ASP A 33 9.07 0.66 4.53
C ASP A 33 8.81 2.12 4.14
N SER A 34 7.55 2.53 3.95
CA SER A 34 7.21 3.92 3.63
C SER A 34 7.52 4.83 4.82
N TYR A 35 8.12 6.00 4.56
CA TYR A 35 8.42 6.98 5.61
C TYR A 35 8.24 8.41 5.13
N LEU A 36 8.12 9.32 6.10
CA LEU A 36 8.11 10.77 5.87
C LEU A 36 9.49 11.34 6.13
N ASP A 37 10.12 11.88 5.09
CA ASP A 37 11.29 12.73 5.28
C ASP A 37 10.85 14.07 5.89
N PRO A 38 11.32 14.43 7.10
CA PRO A 38 10.98 15.69 7.77
C PRO A 38 11.55 16.93 7.09
N ASN A 39 12.51 16.77 6.16
CA ASN A 39 13.14 17.89 5.46
C ASN A 39 12.37 18.29 4.19
N ILE A 40 11.43 17.47 3.73
CA ILE A 40 10.63 17.76 2.53
C ILE A 40 9.37 18.51 2.95
N LYS A 41 9.21 19.74 2.46
CA LYS A 41 7.98 20.51 2.61
C LYS A 41 6.94 20.06 1.59
N ARG A 42 5.73 19.78 2.05
CA ARG A 42 4.57 19.40 1.23
C ARG A 42 3.44 20.38 1.49
N GLU A 43 2.56 20.55 0.51
CA GLU A 43 1.28 21.25 0.72
C GLU A 43 0.43 20.49 1.74
N GLU A 44 -0.41 21.19 2.51
CA GLU A 44 -1.15 20.62 3.65
C GLU A 44 -1.96 19.37 3.28
N ASP A 45 -2.70 19.43 2.17
CA ASP A 45 -3.48 18.30 1.66
C ASP A 45 -2.62 17.10 1.26
N LEU A 46 -1.44 17.36 0.67
CA LEU A 46 -0.51 16.31 0.27
C LEU A 46 0.18 15.70 1.50
N GLU A 47 0.57 16.51 2.46
CA GLU A 47 1.16 16.08 3.73
C GLU A 47 0.21 15.13 4.46
N LYS A 48 -1.06 15.50 4.59
CA LYS A 48 -2.09 14.67 5.23
C LYS A 48 -2.26 13.32 4.52
N LYS A 49 -2.41 13.33 3.18
CA LYS A 49 -2.51 12.08 2.39
C LYS A 49 -1.28 11.19 2.55
N THR A 50 -0.10 11.80 2.61
CA THR A 50 1.17 11.08 2.76
C THR A 50 1.28 10.46 4.16
N GLN A 51 0.90 11.19 5.21
CA GLN A 51 0.83 10.69 6.59
C GLN A 51 -0.14 9.52 6.72
N GLU A 52 -1.36 9.68 6.19
CA GLU A 52 -2.37 8.62 6.18
C GLU A 52 -1.89 7.38 5.43
N TYR A 53 -1.21 7.55 4.30
CA TYR A 53 -0.65 6.44 3.54
C TYR A 53 0.48 5.72 4.31
N VAL A 54 1.42 6.46 4.91
CA VAL A 54 2.52 5.85 5.68
C VAL A 54 1.99 5.06 6.89
N ALA A 55 1.02 5.62 7.62
CA ALA A 55 0.37 4.89 8.71
C ALA A 55 -0.33 3.61 8.20
N PHE A 56 -1.00 3.72 7.06
CA PHE A 56 -1.68 2.58 6.44
C PHE A 56 -0.70 1.53 5.91
N ASP A 57 0.44 1.92 5.34
CA ASP A 57 1.51 1.02 4.88
C ASP A 57 2.03 0.13 6.01
N HIS A 58 2.30 0.73 7.17
CA HIS A 58 2.72 -0.01 8.37
C HIS A 58 1.62 -0.93 8.92
N GLN A 59 0.35 -0.55 8.81
CA GLN A 59 -0.76 -1.45 9.16
C GLN A 59 -0.83 -2.63 8.19
N VAL A 60 -0.77 -2.37 6.88
CA VAL A 60 -0.92 -3.40 5.84
C VAL A 60 0.18 -4.44 5.94
N VAL A 61 1.41 -4.08 6.31
CA VAL A 61 2.50 -5.05 6.49
C VAL A 61 2.30 -5.96 7.72
N GLU A 62 1.62 -5.50 8.76
CA GLU A 62 1.23 -6.33 9.91
C GLU A 62 0.12 -7.32 9.54
N GLU A 63 -0.80 -6.90 8.67
CA GLU A 63 -1.90 -7.74 8.20
C GLU A 63 -1.48 -8.70 7.07
N LEU A 64 -0.52 -8.31 6.22
CA LEU A 64 -0.01 -9.07 5.08
C LEU A 64 1.51 -9.30 5.15
N PRO A 65 2.02 -9.95 6.21
CA PRO A 65 3.46 -10.07 6.44
C PRO A 65 4.20 -10.87 5.35
N HIS A 66 3.51 -11.75 4.61
CA HIS A 66 4.09 -12.50 3.48
C HIS A 66 4.39 -11.64 2.25
N LEU A 67 3.87 -10.42 2.20
CA LEU A 67 4.12 -9.43 1.14
C LEU A 67 5.15 -8.38 1.53
N LYS A 68 5.64 -8.38 2.78
CA LYS A 68 6.60 -7.40 3.31
C LYS A 68 7.82 -7.26 2.40
N GLY A 69 8.28 -6.03 2.21
CA GLY A 69 9.50 -5.73 1.46
C GLY A 69 9.36 -5.85 -0.06
N ARG A 70 8.17 -6.17 -0.58
CA ARG A 70 7.90 -6.16 -2.02
C ARG A 70 7.57 -4.74 -2.48
N PHE A 71 8.08 -4.37 -3.65
CA PHE A 71 7.79 -3.08 -4.27
C PHE A 71 6.41 -3.03 -4.89
N ARG A 72 5.89 -1.81 -5.06
CA ARG A 72 4.54 -1.59 -5.60
C ARG A 72 4.31 -2.26 -6.96
N TRP A 73 5.26 -2.20 -7.89
CA TRP A 73 5.08 -2.81 -9.21
C TRP A 73 4.97 -4.35 -9.14
N ASP A 74 5.70 -4.99 -8.22
CA ASP A 74 5.62 -6.43 -8.01
C ASP A 74 4.28 -6.81 -7.37
N LEU A 75 3.79 -5.98 -6.45
CA LEU A 75 2.50 -6.15 -5.80
C LEU A 75 1.32 -5.86 -6.74
N GLU A 76 1.44 -4.88 -7.63
CA GLU A 76 0.48 -4.61 -8.70
C GLU A 76 0.39 -5.78 -9.68
N LYS A 77 1.54 -6.36 -10.05
CA LYS A 77 1.58 -7.58 -10.87
C LYS A 77 0.94 -8.76 -10.14
N TYR A 78 1.35 -9.02 -8.90
CA TYR A 78 0.79 -10.09 -8.06
C TYR A 78 -0.73 -9.96 -7.92
N TYR A 79 -1.22 -8.75 -7.62
CA TYR A 79 -2.65 -8.46 -7.53
C TYR A 79 -3.36 -8.76 -8.85
N ARG A 80 -2.82 -8.29 -9.97
CA ARG A 80 -3.41 -8.48 -11.30
C ARG A 80 -3.49 -9.95 -11.69
N ASP A 81 -2.41 -10.69 -11.48
CA ASP A 81 -2.30 -12.10 -11.84
C ASP A 81 -3.27 -12.97 -11.02
N ARG A 82 -3.59 -12.55 -9.78
CA ARG A 82 -4.44 -13.32 -8.85
C ARG A 82 -5.91 -12.88 -8.83
N TYR A 83 -6.17 -11.59 -8.93
CA TYR A 83 -7.48 -10.99 -8.67
C TYR A 83 -8.05 -10.24 -9.88
N GLY A 84 -7.28 -10.09 -10.96
CA GLY A 84 -7.66 -9.33 -12.14
C GLY A 84 -7.27 -7.86 -12.07
N PRO A 85 -7.55 -7.08 -13.13
CA PRO A 85 -6.98 -5.75 -13.31
C PRO A 85 -7.65 -4.66 -12.49
N TYR A 86 -8.78 -4.94 -11.84
CA TYR A 86 -9.61 -3.94 -11.18
C TYR A 86 -9.29 -3.84 -9.69
N LEU A 87 -8.86 -2.65 -9.27
CA LEU A 87 -8.75 -2.29 -7.86
C LEU A 87 -10.14 -2.11 -7.23
N PRO A 88 -10.28 -2.30 -5.91
CA PRO A 88 -11.55 -2.10 -5.22
C PRO A 88 -12.08 -0.67 -5.40
N GLN A 89 -13.40 -0.56 -5.53
CA GLN A 89 -14.09 0.73 -5.46
C GLN A 89 -14.10 1.24 -4.01
N ASP A 90 -14.26 2.55 -3.86
CA ASP A 90 -14.33 3.20 -2.54
C ASP A 90 -15.61 2.81 -1.79
#